data_AF-A0A8R7R3F0-F1
#
_entry.id   AF-A0A8R7R3F0-F1
#
_cell.length_a   1.000
_cell.length_b   1.000
_cell.length_c   1.000
_cell.angle_alpha   90.00
_cell.angle_beta   90.00
_cell.angle_gamma   90.00
#
_symmetry.space_group_name_H-M   'P 1'
#
loop_
_entity.id
_entity.type
_entity.pdbx_description
1 polymer ?
#
loop_
_entity_poly.entity_id
_entity_poly.type
_entity_poly.pdbx_seq_one_letter_code
_entity_poly.pdbx_strand_id
1 'polypeptide(L)'
;MNPRDSDDDRPGATAGSSSAAPAQQQQQQSLEWRFAQVFGERAAGEDVQEVDIISAIEFDKSGDHLATGDRGGRVVLFERTDARDEHANRRELERQDVPITRHPEFRYKTEFQSHEPEFDYLKSLEIEEKINKIKWCQTANNALFLLSTNDKTIKYWKVQEKKVKQVSVMALDTSRTVGDGTTSRASTSTSEPPLPNGGCSKKSDSLNSDLAFPPGGYPSLRLPVVTNQDVNLVARCRRVYAHAHDYHINSISNNSDGETFISADDLRINLWNLEINSQSFNIVDVKPTNMEDLTEVITCAEFHPTHCNTLAYSSSKGSIRLIDLRQSALCDNHSKIFEEHEAPGARSFFTEIIASISDVKFSRDGRYLLSRDYMTLKLWDLNMDSGPVSTFQVHEHLRPRVRFCRLND
;
A
#
# COMPACT_ATOMS: atom_id res chain seq x y z
N MET A 1 29.25 95.21 -19.22
CA MET A 1 30.70 94.96 -19.20
C MET A 1 30.91 93.46 -19.29
N ASN A 2 31.33 92.95 -20.45
CA ASN A 2 31.95 91.62 -20.58
C ASN A 2 33.44 91.72 -20.17
N PRO A 3 34.28 90.64 -20.07
CA PRO A 3 34.04 89.20 -20.26
C PRO A 3 34.73 88.28 -19.19
N ARG A 4 34.52 86.94 -19.25
CA ARG A 4 35.55 85.88 -19.50
C ARG A 4 35.21 84.49 -18.91
N ASP A 5 35.51 83.50 -19.76
CA ASP A 5 35.45 82.03 -19.66
C ASP A 5 36.26 81.45 -18.46
N SER A 6 36.16 80.20 -18.00
CA SER A 6 36.17 78.91 -18.70
C SER A 6 36.03 77.70 -17.74
N ASP A 7 35.49 76.60 -18.29
CA ASP A 7 35.72 75.15 -18.07
C ASP A 7 35.22 74.32 -16.84
N ASP A 8 34.53 73.23 -17.24
CA ASP A 8 34.39 71.84 -16.73
C ASP A 8 34.66 71.51 -15.25
N ASP A 9 33.67 70.91 -14.57
CA ASP A 9 33.61 69.44 -14.36
C ASP A 9 32.46 69.05 -13.39
N ARG A 10 31.68 68.04 -13.76
CA ARG A 10 30.71 67.35 -12.87
C ARG A 10 31.48 66.33 -12.01
N PRO A 11 31.05 66.03 -10.77
CA PRO A 11 30.10 64.93 -10.63
C PRO A 11 29.05 65.09 -9.50
N GLY A 12 27.92 64.42 -9.72
CA GLY A 12 26.80 64.34 -8.78
C GLY A 12 27.13 63.51 -7.53
N ALA A 13 26.65 63.98 -6.39
CA ALA A 13 26.71 63.26 -5.13
C ALA A 13 25.69 62.11 -5.13
N THR A 14 26.23 60.93 -4.91
CA THR A 14 25.64 59.60 -4.92
C THR A 14 24.60 59.41 -3.81
N ALA A 15 23.41 58.93 -4.20
CA ALA A 15 22.48 58.26 -3.32
C ALA A 15 23.14 56.97 -2.77
N GLY A 16 23.08 56.78 -1.46
CA GLY A 16 23.63 55.60 -0.78
C GLY A 16 22.97 54.32 -1.29
N SER A 17 23.74 53.48 -1.97
CA SER A 17 23.39 52.10 -2.26
C SER A 17 23.52 51.27 -1.00
N SER A 18 22.39 50.85 -0.43
CA SER A 18 22.34 49.71 0.47
C SER A 18 22.71 48.47 -0.34
N SER A 19 23.97 48.05 -0.26
CA SER A 19 24.44 46.78 -0.82
C SER A 19 23.72 45.64 -0.11
N ALA A 20 22.66 45.12 -0.73
CA ALA A 20 22.09 43.84 -0.36
C ALA A 20 23.18 42.78 -0.52
N ALA A 21 23.55 42.14 0.59
CA ALA A 21 24.48 41.02 0.58
C ALA A 21 23.97 39.94 -0.39
N PRO A 22 24.83 39.35 -1.23
CA PRO A 22 24.41 38.27 -2.10
C PRO A 22 23.91 37.12 -1.23
N ALA A 23 22.67 36.71 -1.47
CA ALA A 23 22.10 35.52 -0.87
C ALA A 23 23.08 34.36 -1.13
N GLN A 24 23.65 33.84 -0.05
CA GLN A 24 24.48 32.63 -0.10
C GLN A 24 23.60 31.52 -0.68
N GLN A 25 23.85 31.17 -1.95
CA GLN A 25 23.36 29.92 -2.50
C GLN A 25 23.93 28.82 -1.63
N GLN A 26 23.09 28.22 -0.78
CA GLN A 26 23.43 26.97 -0.11
C GLN A 26 23.78 25.99 -1.22
N GLN A 27 25.07 25.66 -1.35
CA GLN A 27 25.49 24.54 -2.17
C GLN A 27 24.78 23.30 -1.61
N GLN A 28 23.74 22.85 -2.31
CA GLN A 28 23.12 21.56 -2.03
C GLN A 28 24.24 20.52 -2.11
N GLN A 29 24.63 19.98 -0.97
CA GLN A 29 25.55 18.84 -0.92
C GLN A 29 24.88 17.72 -1.71
N SER A 30 25.50 17.32 -2.82
CA SER A 30 25.05 16.18 -3.60
C SER A 30 25.07 14.95 -2.70
N LEU A 31 23.93 14.27 -2.59
CA LEU A 31 23.86 13.00 -1.87
C LEU A 31 24.80 11.99 -2.55
N GLU A 32 25.68 11.38 -1.77
CA GLU A 32 26.55 10.32 -2.24
C GLU A 32 25.81 8.98 -2.14
N TRP A 33 25.33 8.47 -3.28
CA TRP A 33 24.69 7.16 -3.35
C TRP A 33 25.74 6.06 -3.40
N ARG A 34 25.63 5.09 -2.49
CA ARG A 34 26.51 3.91 -2.44
C ARG A 34 25.68 2.64 -2.56
N PHE A 35 26.25 1.65 -3.22
CA PHE A 35 25.67 0.31 -3.23
C PHE A 35 25.73 -0.28 -1.82
N ALA A 36 24.60 -0.80 -1.33
CA ALA A 36 24.48 -1.37 0.02
C ALA A 36 24.12 -2.86 -0.01
N GLN A 37 23.01 -3.22 -0.66
CA GLN A 37 22.49 -4.59 -0.66
C GLN A 37 21.86 -4.95 -2.01
N VAL A 38 21.83 -6.25 -2.29
CA VAL A 38 21.12 -6.87 -3.42
C VAL A 38 20.44 -8.14 -2.91
N PHE A 39 19.20 -8.37 -3.34
CA PHE A 39 18.44 -9.57 -3.04
C PHE A 39 18.09 -10.28 -4.35
N GLY A 40 18.12 -11.62 -4.34
CA GLY A 40 17.82 -12.43 -5.52
C GLY A 40 18.99 -12.51 -6.51
N GLU A 41 20.24 -12.51 -6.02
CA GLU A 41 21.39 -12.80 -6.88
C GLU A 41 21.22 -14.16 -7.57
N ARG A 42 21.39 -14.16 -8.88
CA ARG A 42 21.29 -15.34 -9.75
C ARG A 42 22.68 -15.76 -10.22
N ALA A 43 22.84 -17.05 -10.55
CA ALA A 43 24.07 -17.50 -11.19
C ALA A 43 24.21 -16.88 -12.59
N ALA A 44 25.44 -16.67 -13.07
CA ALA A 44 25.67 -16.09 -14.38
C ALA A 44 25.06 -16.98 -15.48
N GLY A 45 24.10 -16.43 -16.24
CA GLY A 45 23.41 -17.13 -17.33
C GLY A 45 22.02 -17.69 -17.00
N GLU A 46 21.50 -17.47 -15.78
CA GLU A 46 20.11 -17.78 -15.46
C GLU A 46 19.17 -16.65 -15.91
N ASP A 47 18.18 -17.00 -16.73
CA ASP A 47 17.15 -16.06 -17.16
C ASP A 47 16.25 -15.64 -16.00
N VAL A 48 15.74 -14.40 -16.08
CA VAL A 48 14.76 -13.88 -15.12
C VAL A 48 13.41 -14.51 -15.41
N GLN A 49 12.92 -15.36 -14.49
CA GLN A 49 11.56 -15.89 -14.59
C GLN A 49 10.56 -14.74 -14.44
N GLU A 50 9.54 -14.71 -15.30
CA GLU A 50 8.56 -13.61 -15.31
C GLU A 50 7.85 -13.45 -13.96
N VAL A 51 7.55 -14.57 -13.28
CA VAL A 51 6.90 -14.60 -11.97
C VAL A 51 7.74 -13.97 -10.86
N ASP A 52 9.07 -13.91 -11.01
CA ASP A 52 9.99 -13.29 -10.05
C ASP A 52 10.21 -11.78 -10.30
N ILE A 53 9.63 -11.22 -11.37
CA ILE A 53 9.78 -9.80 -11.67
C ILE A 53 9.01 -8.99 -10.63
N ILE A 54 9.72 -8.18 -9.84
CA ILE A 54 9.13 -7.27 -8.86
C ILE A 54 8.26 -6.24 -9.60
N SER A 55 7.00 -6.15 -9.19
CA SER A 55 5.99 -5.26 -9.77
C SER A 55 5.53 -4.17 -8.81
N ALA A 56 5.73 -4.35 -7.50
CA ALA A 56 5.40 -3.35 -6.48
C ALA A 56 6.46 -3.32 -5.37
N ILE A 57 6.74 -2.14 -4.84
CA ILE A 57 7.66 -1.92 -3.72
C ILE A 57 7.12 -0.79 -2.85
N GLU A 58 7.07 -0.97 -1.53
CA GLU A 58 6.58 0.05 -0.60
C GLU A 58 7.25 -0.09 0.78
N PHE A 59 7.76 1.03 1.30
CA PHE A 59 8.21 1.13 2.69
C PHE A 59 7.04 1.45 3.62
N ASP A 60 7.10 0.96 4.86
CA ASP A 60 6.19 1.43 5.89
C ASP A 60 6.50 2.89 6.29
N LYS A 61 5.59 3.53 7.03
CA LYS A 61 5.73 4.95 7.39
C LYS A 61 6.98 5.24 8.24
N SER A 62 7.46 4.27 9.03
CA SER A 62 8.70 4.44 9.82
C SER A 62 9.97 4.14 9.02
N GLY A 63 9.86 3.41 7.91
CA GLY A 63 11.00 2.94 7.13
C GLY A 63 11.72 1.76 7.77
N ASP A 64 11.09 1.06 8.70
CA ASP A 64 11.65 -0.13 9.36
C ASP A 64 11.26 -1.41 8.62
N HIS A 65 10.20 -1.37 7.80
CA HIS A 65 9.76 -2.50 7.00
C HIS A 65 9.67 -2.13 5.53
N LEU A 66 10.02 -3.09 4.68
CA LEU A 66 9.91 -3.00 3.23
C LEU A 66 9.09 -4.18 2.72
N ALA A 67 8.10 -3.90 1.89
CA ALA A 67 7.32 -4.92 1.19
C ALA A 67 7.62 -4.87 -0.30
N THR A 68 7.80 -6.04 -0.91
CA THR A 68 7.87 -6.21 -2.35
C THR A 68 6.78 -7.17 -2.81
N GLY A 69 6.16 -6.87 -3.95
CA GLY A 69 5.24 -7.76 -4.64
C GLY A 69 5.78 -8.07 -6.03
N ASP A 70 5.51 -9.27 -6.52
CA ASP A 70 5.96 -9.72 -7.85
C ASP A 70 4.80 -10.07 -8.79
N ARG A 71 5.16 -10.43 -10.03
CA ARG A 71 4.19 -10.88 -11.03
C ARG A 71 3.58 -12.24 -10.71
N GLY A 72 4.28 -13.07 -9.93
CA GLY A 72 3.78 -14.35 -9.43
C GLY A 72 2.85 -14.25 -8.22
N GLY A 73 2.38 -13.05 -7.85
CA GLY A 73 1.40 -12.86 -6.79
C GLY A 73 1.93 -13.04 -5.36
N ARG A 74 3.25 -13.14 -5.17
CA ARG A 74 3.88 -13.26 -3.84
C ARG A 74 4.13 -11.88 -3.25
N VAL A 75 4.08 -11.81 -1.92
CA VAL A 75 4.51 -10.64 -1.15
C VAL A 75 5.63 -11.06 -0.22
N VAL A 76 6.77 -10.36 -0.32
CA VAL A 76 7.95 -10.58 0.52
C VAL A 76 8.15 -9.37 1.41
N LEU A 77 8.35 -9.61 2.71
CA LEU A 77 8.60 -8.59 3.71
C LEU A 77 10.05 -8.64 4.18
N PHE A 78 10.64 -7.47 4.34
CA PHE A 78 11.94 -7.25 4.92
C PHE A 78 11.85 -6.35 6.16
N GLU A 79 12.77 -6.52 7.09
CA GLU A 79 12.89 -5.73 8.33
C GLU A 79 14.27 -5.08 8.37
N ARG A 80 14.35 -3.82 8.80
CA ARG A 80 15.60 -3.12 9.05
C ARG A 80 16.30 -3.74 10.27
N THR A 81 17.60 -3.98 10.17
CA THR A 81 18.39 -4.72 11.16
C THR A 81 18.85 -3.85 12.33
N ASP A 82 19.03 -2.55 12.10
CA ASP A 82 19.48 -1.56 13.08
C ASP A 82 18.40 -1.17 14.12
N ALA A 83 17.11 -1.37 13.81
CA ALA A 83 16.00 -1.02 14.70
C ALA A 83 15.95 -1.86 15.98
N ARG A 84 16.66 -3.01 16.04
CA ARG A 84 16.72 -3.87 17.23
C ARG A 84 17.79 -3.46 18.24
N ASP A 85 18.63 -2.48 17.91
CA ASP A 85 19.63 -1.92 18.82
C ASP A 85 19.04 -0.85 19.76
N GLU A 86 17.71 -0.82 19.99
CA GLU A 86 17.10 0.01 21.05
C GLU A 86 17.47 -0.44 22.48
N HIS A 87 18.13 -1.60 22.64
CA HIS A 87 18.79 -2.00 23.90
C HIS A 87 20.26 -1.55 23.97
N ALA A 88 20.73 -0.71 23.05
CA ALA A 88 21.94 0.07 23.25
C ALA A 88 21.74 0.96 24.48
N ASN A 89 22.62 0.78 25.47
CA ASN A 89 22.56 1.40 26.80
C ASN A 89 22.09 2.86 26.74
N ARG A 90 21.26 3.27 27.71
CA ARG A 90 20.88 4.67 28.02
C ARG A 90 22.05 5.68 28.01
N ARG A 91 23.30 5.20 28.10
CA ARG A 91 24.55 5.97 28.00
C ARG A 91 24.95 6.37 26.56
N GLU A 92 24.43 5.73 25.51
CA GLU A 92 24.68 6.09 24.10
C GLU A 92 23.70 7.16 23.59
N LEU A 93 22.44 7.15 24.07
CA LEU A 93 21.43 8.19 23.80
C LEU A 93 21.79 9.58 24.35
N GLU A 94 22.67 9.66 25.36
CA GLU A 94 23.17 10.93 25.92
C GLU A 94 24.35 11.53 25.12
N ARG A 95 24.87 10.83 24.08
CA ARG A 95 25.86 11.39 23.16
C ARG A 95 25.18 11.85 21.87
N GLN A 96 24.60 13.05 21.94
CA GLN A 96 23.83 13.69 20.88
C GLN A 96 24.66 14.19 19.67
N ASP A 97 25.79 13.54 19.33
CA ASP A 97 26.67 13.92 18.22
C ASP A 97 27.39 12.70 17.58
N VAL A 98 26.71 11.55 17.46
CA VAL A 98 27.25 10.42 16.67
C VAL A 98 26.62 10.47 15.27
N PRO A 99 27.40 10.67 14.19
CA PRO A 99 26.87 10.56 12.84
C PRO A 99 26.32 9.14 12.63
N ILE A 100 25.26 8.97 11.84
CA ILE A 100 24.71 7.65 11.49
C ILE A 100 25.82 6.85 10.79
N THR A 101 26.61 6.08 11.55
CA THR A 101 27.83 5.43 11.08
C THR A 101 27.57 4.10 10.37
N ARG A 102 26.33 3.59 10.37
CA ARG A 102 25.94 2.37 9.67
C ARG A 102 24.86 2.65 8.65
N HIS A 103 25.07 2.17 7.43
CA HIS A 103 24.04 2.13 6.41
C HIS A 103 22.94 1.17 6.87
N PRO A 104 21.65 1.53 6.75
CA PRO A 104 20.55 0.65 7.14
C PRO A 104 20.55 -0.60 6.25
N GLU A 105 20.68 -1.76 6.89
CA GLU A 105 20.59 -3.06 6.22
C GLU A 105 19.23 -3.69 6.47
N PHE A 106 18.62 -4.23 5.43
CA PHE A 106 17.38 -5.00 5.50
C PHE A 106 17.70 -6.50 5.55
N ARG A 107 16.86 -7.25 6.26
CA ARG A 107 16.88 -8.71 6.27
C ARG A 107 15.53 -9.26 5.85
N TYR A 108 15.54 -10.42 5.21
CA TYR A 108 14.33 -11.16 4.91
C TYR A 108 13.57 -11.45 6.22
N LYS A 109 12.26 -11.15 6.23
CA LYS A 109 11.37 -11.37 7.37
C LYS A 109 10.44 -12.55 7.12
N THR A 110 9.68 -12.52 6.03
CA THR A 110 8.73 -13.59 5.64
C THR A 110 8.24 -13.36 4.23
N GLU A 111 7.73 -14.42 3.61
CA GLU A 111 6.99 -14.36 2.35
C GLU A 111 5.63 -15.07 2.47
N PHE A 112 4.70 -14.72 1.59
CA PHE A 112 3.42 -15.42 1.45
C PHE A 112 2.82 -15.21 0.06
N GLN A 113 2.06 -16.20 -0.41
CA GLN A 113 1.25 -16.08 -1.63
C GLN A 113 0.06 -15.15 -1.34
N SER A 114 -0.01 -14.01 -2.04
CA SER A 114 -1.08 -13.05 -1.86
C SER A 114 -2.23 -13.31 -2.83
N HIS A 115 -1.94 -13.44 -4.12
CA HIS A 115 -2.94 -13.68 -5.17
C HIS A 115 -2.55 -14.93 -5.95
N GLU A 116 -3.55 -15.62 -6.49
CA GLU A 116 -3.35 -16.77 -7.38
C GLU A 116 -4.07 -16.44 -8.70
N PRO A 117 -3.77 -17.13 -9.81
CA PRO A 117 -4.41 -16.86 -11.08
C PRO A 117 -5.89 -17.25 -10.97
N GLU A 118 -6.78 -16.34 -11.35
CA GLU A 118 -8.22 -16.55 -11.32
C GLU A 118 -8.79 -16.41 -12.73
N PHE A 119 -9.94 -17.05 -13.00
CA PHE A 119 -10.61 -16.92 -14.28
C PHE A 119 -12.09 -16.58 -14.07
N ASP A 120 -12.54 -15.46 -14.62
CA ASP A 120 -13.95 -15.08 -14.65
C ASP A 120 -14.62 -15.73 -15.87
N TYR A 121 -15.35 -16.83 -15.63
CA TYR A 121 -16.06 -17.57 -16.68
C TYR A 121 -17.20 -16.78 -17.33
N LEU A 122 -17.79 -15.82 -16.62
CA LEU A 122 -18.90 -15.02 -17.17
C LEU A 122 -18.38 -13.95 -18.10
N LYS A 123 -17.25 -13.32 -17.76
CA LYS A 123 -16.60 -12.31 -18.58
C LYS A 123 -15.57 -12.89 -19.56
N SER A 124 -15.28 -14.20 -19.48
CA SER A 124 -14.18 -14.86 -20.19
C SER A 124 -12.85 -14.12 -20.02
N LEU A 125 -12.56 -13.71 -18.79
CA LEU A 125 -11.41 -12.86 -18.45
C LEU A 125 -10.47 -13.60 -17.50
N GLU A 126 -9.21 -13.74 -17.90
CA GLU A 126 -8.13 -14.17 -17.00
C GLU A 126 -7.74 -13.02 -16.08
N ILE A 127 -7.65 -13.32 -14.79
CA ILE A 127 -7.24 -12.39 -13.75
C ILE A 127 -5.84 -12.82 -13.32
N GLU A 128 -4.86 -12.00 -13.69
CA GLU A 128 -3.46 -12.22 -13.30
C GLU A 128 -3.29 -12.16 -11.78
N GLU A 129 -2.35 -12.97 -11.28
CA GLU A 129 -1.93 -12.96 -9.87
C GLU A 129 -0.99 -11.78 -9.54
N LYS A 130 -0.47 -11.10 -10.55
CA LYS A 130 0.47 -9.98 -10.43
C LYS A 130 0.03 -8.95 -9.39
N ILE A 131 0.96 -8.59 -8.51
CA ILE A 131 0.72 -7.54 -7.51
C ILE A 131 0.89 -6.16 -8.16
N ASN A 132 -0.19 -5.37 -8.23
CA ASN A 132 -0.15 -4.04 -8.83
C ASN A 132 0.32 -2.96 -7.84
N LYS A 133 -0.13 -3.04 -6.59
CA LYS A 133 0.19 -2.09 -5.51
C LYS A 133 0.17 -2.77 -4.14
N ILE A 134 1.00 -2.25 -3.24
CA ILE A 134 1.02 -2.60 -1.82
C ILE A 134 0.92 -1.31 -1.02
N LYS A 135 0.10 -1.28 0.02
CA LYS A 135 0.03 -0.16 0.97
C LYS A 135 0.04 -0.64 2.41
N TRP A 136 0.93 -0.08 3.20
CA TRP A 136 1.00 -0.36 4.63
C TRP A 136 -0.13 0.34 5.38
N CYS A 137 -0.80 -0.42 6.24
CA CYS A 137 -1.79 0.10 7.18
C CYS A 137 -1.14 0.38 8.53
N GLN A 138 -1.85 1.06 9.42
CA GLN A 138 -1.36 1.33 10.77
C GLN A 138 -1.08 0.01 11.52
N THR A 139 0.12 -0.11 12.06
CA THR A 139 0.53 -1.24 12.90
C THR A 139 -0.24 -1.20 14.21
N ALA A 140 -0.78 -2.34 14.63
CA ALA A 140 -1.49 -2.48 15.91
C ALA A 140 -1.22 -3.83 16.53
N ASN A 141 -1.14 -3.89 17.86
CA ASN A 141 -0.98 -5.14 18.62
C ASN A 141 0.25 -5.97 18.20
N ASN A 142 1.39 -5.33 17.91
CA ASN A 142 2.61 -5.96 17.38
C ASN A 142 2.38 -6.79 16.10
N ALA A 143 1.37 -6.43 15.33
CA ALA A 143 1.09 -7.02 14.03
C ALA A 143 1.25 -5.97 12.93
N LEU A 144 1.81 -6.42 11.83
CA LEU A 144 1.92 -5.70 10.59
C LEU A 144 0.63 -5.88 9.79
N PHE A 145 0.17 -4.79 9.20
CA PHE A 145 -1.03 -4.78 8.37
C PHE A 145 -0.70 -4.13 7.03
N LEU A 146 -1.14 -4.75 5.95
CA LEU A 146 -0.97 -4.21 4.61
C LEU A 146 -2.14 -4.61 3.70
N LEU A 147 -2.40 -3.76 2.72
CA LEU A 147 -3.25 -4.03 1.59
C LEU A 147 -2.37 -4.43 0.40
N SER A 148 -2.76 -5.48 -0.31
CA SER A 148 -2.22 -5.83 -1.62
C SER A 148 -3.35 -5.91 -2.62
N THR A 149 -3.10 -5.57 -3.88
CA THR A 149 -4.11 -5.64 -4.95
C THR A 149 -3.53 -6.25 -6.21
N ASN A 150 -4.36 -7.01 -6.92
CA ASN A 150 -4.18 -7.30 -8.34
C ASN A 150 -5.18 -6.46 -9.14
N ASP A 151 -5.52 -6.90 -10.35
CA ASP A 151 -6.42 -6.19 -11.26
C ASP A 151 -7.88 -6.10 -10.79
N LYS A 152 -8.35 -7.02 -9.94
CA LYS A 152 -9.78 -7.15 -9.59
C LYS A 152 -10.08 -7.25 -8.11
N THR A 153 -9.10 -7.65 -7.31
CA THR A 153 -9.27 -7.94 -5.89
C THR A 153 -8.22 -7.25 -5.05
N ILE A 154 -8.64 -6.83 -3.85
CA ILE A 154 -7.77 -6.24 -2.83
C ILE A 154 -7.83 -7.16 -1.61
N LYS A 155 -6.69 -7.47 -1.03
CA LYS A 155 -6.59 -8.34 0.16
C LYS A 155 -5.96 -7.57 1.31
N TYR A 156 -6.60 -7.65 2.47
CA TYR A 156 -6.09 -7.10 3.73
C TYR A 156 -5.40 -8.18 4.54
N TRP A 157 -4.09 -8.02 4.73
CA TRP A 157 -3.24 -8.98 5.40
C TRP A 157 -2.89 -8.55 6.82
N LYS A 158 -2.81 -9.53 7.71
CA LYS A 158 -2.21 -9.39 9.03
C LYS A 158 -1.02 -10.33 9.12
N VAL A 159 0.16 -9.78 9.36
CA VAL A 159 1.37 -10.55 9.61
C VAL A 159 1.76 -10.35 11.06
N GLN A 160 1.80 -11.46 11.81
CA GLN A 160 2.12 -11.42 13.24
C GLN A 160 2.96 -12.63 13.63
N GLU A 161 3.77 -12.45 14.67
CA GLU A 161 4.46 -13.56 15.31
C GLU A 161 3.45 -14.43 16.09
N LYS A 162 3.37 -15.71 15.74
CA LYS A 162 2.56 -16.69 16.45
C LYS A 162 3.49 -17.67 17.14
N LYS A 163 3.50 -17.63 18.48
CA LYS A 163 4.14 -18.65 19.31
C LYS A 163 3.41 -19.97 19.09
N VAL A 164 4.10 -20.95 18.52
CA VAL A 164 3.52 -22.29 18.35
C VAL A 164 3.44 -22.93 19.72
N LYS A 165 2.24 -23.40 20.06
CA LYS A 165 1.90 -23.98 21.36
C LYS A 165 1.75 -25.48 21.16
N GLN A 166 2.73 -26.26 21.60
CA GLN A 166 2.61 -27.72 21.59
C GLN A 166 1.96 -28.17 22.89
N VAL A 167 0.91 -28.99 22.77
CA VAL A 167 0.30 -29.68 23.92
C VAL A 167 1.25 -30.80 24.33
N SER A 168 1.89 -30.66 25.49
CA SER A 168 2.86 -31.64 25.98
C SER A 168 2.22 -32.80 26.72
N VAL A 169 0.94 -32.68 27.11
CA VAL A 169 0.22 -33.72 27.86
C VAL A 169 -1.20 -33.86 27.30
N MET A 170 -1.50 -35.04 26.75
CA MET A 170 -2.86 -35.49 26.47
C MET A 170 -3.21 -36.64 27.41
N ALA A 171 -4.43 -36.69 27.93
CA ALA A 171 -4.96 -37.84 28.65
C ALA A 171 -5.29 -38.98 27.67
N LEU A 172 -4.26 -39.60 27.09
CA LEU A 172 -4.41 -40.93 26.48
C LEU A 172 -3.91 -41.95 27.49
N ASP A 173 -4.85 -42.64 28.15
CA ASP A 173 -4.57 -43.88 28.85
C ASP A 173 -4.04 -44.91 27.84
N THR A 174 -2.73 -44.95 27.63
CA THR A 174 -2.03 -45.94 26.80
C THR A 174 -1.76 -47.21 27.62
N SER A 175 -2.74 -47.63 28.41
CA SER A 175 -2.60 -48.71 29.40
C SER A 175 -3.76 -49.70 29.31
N ARG A 176 -4.03 -50.23 28.11
CA ARG A 176 -4.70 -51.53 27.91
C ARG A 176 -4.23 -52.22 26.65
N THR A 177 -2.94 -52.53 26.56
CA THR A 177 -2.43 -53.53 25.60
C THR A 177 -1.39 -54.41 26.26
N VAL A 178 -1.85 -55.34 27.11
CA VAL A 178 -1.22 -56.65 27.29
C VAL A 178 -2.36 -57.63 27.63
N GLY A 179 -2.63 -58.58 26.74
CA GLY A 179 -3.61 -59.64 27.01
C GLY A 179 -4.29 -60.20 25.76
N ASP A 180 -3.51 -60.88 24.93
CA ASP A 180 -3.82 -62.08 24.13
C ASP A 180 -5.23 -62.30 23.51
N GLY A 181 -5.22 -62.55 22.19
CA GLY A 181 -6.14 -63.49 21.55
C GLY A 181 -7.48 -62.99 20.96
N THR A 182 -7.59 -63.19 19.65
CA THR A 182 -8.81 -63.50 18.86
C THR A 182 -9.66 -62.37 18.23
N THR A 183 -9.51 -62.26 16.90
CA THR A 183 -10.53 -62.02 15.85
C THR A 183 -11.49 -60.85 15.93
N SER A 184 -11.30 -59.92 14.98
CA SER A 184 -12.31 -59.22 14.17
C SER A 184 -13.79 -59.38 14.55
N ARG A 185 -14.48 -58.26 14.73
CA ARG A 185 -15.81 -58.04 14.13
C ARG A 185 -16.20 -56.56 14.13
N ALA A 186 -16.43 -56.05 12.93
CA ALA A 186 -17.23 -54.88 12.67
C ALA A 186 -18.70 -55.18 13.03
N SER A 187 -19.41 -54.19 13.56
CA SER A 187 -20.87 -54.19 13.56
C SER A 187 -21.40 -52.78 13.35
N THR A 188 -21.84 -52.58 12.12
CA THR A 188 -22.77 -51.59 11.60
C THR A 188 -24.02 -51.42 12.46
N SER A 189 -24.53 -50.19 12.42
CA SER A 189 -25.92 -49.76 12.56
C SER A 189 -27.00 -50.84 12.42
N THR A 190 -27.92 -50.89 13.40
CA THR A 190 -29.33 -51.24 13.16
C THR A 190 -30.24 -50.57 14.17
N SER A 191 -31.35 -50.09 13.63
CA SER A 191 -32.48 -49.37 14.20
C SER A 191 -33.57 -50.29 14.75
N GLU A 192 -34.30 -49.79 15.76
CA GLU A 192 -35.71 -50.07 16.14
C GLU A 192 -36.01 -51.41 16.89
N PRO A 193 -37.04 -51.50 17.78
CA PRO A 193 -38.33 -50.78 17.72
C PRO A 193 -38.83 -50.12 19.05
N PRO A 194 -39.93 -49.35 19.03
CA PRO A 194 -40.42 -48.54 20.15
C PRO A 194 -41.49 -49.26 20.98
N LEU A 195 -41.59 -48.91 22.27
CA LEU A 195 -42.63 -49.42 23.18
C LEU A 195 -43.77 -48.40 23.39
N PRO A 196 -45.01 -48.89 23.56
CA PRO A 196 -46.22 -48.07 23.59
C PRO A 196 -46.56 -47.69 25.03
N ASN A 197 -46.42 -46.42 25.37
CA ASN A 197 -47.33 -45.71 26.26
C ASN A 197 -46.98 -44.21 26.23
N GLY A 198 -47.84 -43.45 25.55
CA GLY A 198 -47.68 -42.03 25.37
C GLY A 198 -47.81 -41.24 26.67
N GLY A 199 -46.93 -40.26 26.83
CA GLY A 199 -47.16 -39.06 27.61
C GLY A 199 -46.19 -38.83 28.77
N CYS A 200 -45.27 -37.88 28.60
CA CYS A 200 -45.14 -36.82 29.61
C CYS A 200 -44.58 -35.54 29.00
N SER A 201 -45.46 -34.53 28.91
CA SER A 201 -45.08 -33.13 28.78
C SER A 201 -44.53 -32.63 30.10
N LYS A 202 -43.41 -31.91 30.09
CA LYS A 202 -43.26 -30.61 30.79
C LYS A 202 -41.97 -29.91 30.38
N LYS A 203 -42.16 -28.61 30.10
CA LYS A 203 -41.15 -27.59 29.81
C LYS A 203 -40.31 -27.26 31.03
N SER A 204 -39.17 -26.62 30.70
CA SER A 204 -38.51 -25.48 31.35
C SER A 204 -37.69 -25.69 32.62
N ASP A 205 -36.44 -25.24 32.47
CA ASP A 205 -35.68 -24.39 33.38
C ASP A 205 -35.33 -24.93 34.77
N SER A 206 -34.11 -25.45 34.86
CA SER A 206 -33.17 -25.11 35.93
C SER A 206 -31.82 -25.70 35.56
N LEU A 207 -30.80 -24.83 35.44
CA LEU A 207 -29.40 -25.25 35.45
C LEU A 207 -29.13 -25.84 36.83
N ASN A 208 -29.34 -27.15 36.96
CA ASN A 208 -29.05 -27.90 38.17
C ASN A 208 -27.54 -27.99 38.32
N SER A 209 -27.01 -27.23 39.26
CA SER A 209 -25.65 -27.31 39.77
C SER A 209 -25.48 -28.56 40.64
N ASP A 210 -25.57 -29.75 40.03
CA ASP A 210 -25.27 -31.00 40.72
C ASP A 210 -24.72 -32.04 39.73
N LEU A 211 -23.52 -31.76 39.20
CA LEU A 211 -22.65 -32.79 38.68
C LEU A 211 -22.00 -33.49 39.89
N ALA A 212 -22.65 -34.51 40.42
CA ALA A 212 -22.09 -35.33 41.48
C ALA A 212 -20.90 -36.14 40.93
N PHE A 213 -19.69 -35.69 41.22
CA PHE A 213 -18.46 -36.46 40.98
C PHE A 213 -18.41 -37.66 41.95
N PRO A 214 -18.03 -38.87 41.49
CA PRO A 214 -17.87 -40.01 42.40
C PRO A 214 -16.75 -39.74 43.44
N PRO A 215 -16.88 -40.21 44.70
CA PRO A 215 -15.85 -40.04 45.73
C PRO A 215 -14.61 -40.84 45.31
N GLY A 216 -13.59 -40.14 44.81
CA GLY A 216 -12.38 -40.75 44.26
C GLY A 216 -11.81 -40.01 43.05
N GLY A 217 -12.60 -39.17 42.38
CA GLY A 217 -12.16 -38.42 41.19
C GLY A 217 -11.69 -39.32 40.04
N TYR A 218 -11.46 -38.74 38.86
CA TYR A 218 -10.70 -39.45 37.83
C TYR A 218 -9.23 -39.08 38.02
N PRO A 219 -8.35 -39.99 38.50
CA PRO A 219 -6.92 -39.69 38.65
C PRO A 219 -6.22 -39.40 37.31
N SER A 220 -6.90 -39.66 36.19
CA SER A 220 -6.39 -39.51 34.82
C SER A 220 -6.72 -38.17 34.14
N LEU A 221 -7.49 -37.27 34.77
CA LEU A 221 -7.81 -35.98 34.16
C LEU A 221 -6.66 -34.98 34.34
N ARG A 222 -5.89 -34.77 33.27
CA ARG A 222 -4.88 -33.71 33.20
C ARG A 222 -5.33 -32.62 32.25
N LEU A 223 -5.23 -31.36 32.69
CA LEU A 223 -5.42 -30.22 31.81
C LEU A 223 -4.24 -30.16 30.81
N PRO A 224 -4.51 -29.90 29.52
CA PRO A 224 -3.46 -29.72 28.52
C PRO A 224 -2.48 -28.64 28.97
N VAL A 225 -1.22 -29.03 29.21
CA VAL A 225 -0.14 -28.09 29.46
C VAL A 225 0.43 -27.69 28.12
N VAL A 226 0.47 -26.39 27.88
CA VAL A 226 1.06 -25.82 26.69
C VAL A 226 2.51 -25.47 26.98
N THR A 227 3.41 -26.00 26.16
CA THR A 227 4.80 -25.56 26.11
C THR A 227 4.99 -24.61 24.92
N ASN A 228 5.75 -23.53 25.12
CA ASN A 228 6.08 -22.59 24.06
C ASN A 228 7.24 -23.17 23.24
N GLN A 229 7.08 -23.26 21.93
CA GLN A 229 8.15 -23.50 20.97
C GLN A 229 8.48 -22.22 20.18
N ASP A 230 9.34 -22.36 19.16
CA ASP A 230 9.82 -21.32 18.27
C ASP A 230 8.73 -20.36 17.77
N VAL A 231 9.17 -19.12 17.53
CA VAL A 231 8.31 -18.04 17.05
C VAL A 231 8.24 -18.12 15.52
N ASN A 232 7.05 -18.43 14.99
CA ASN A 232 6.80 -18.42 13.55
C ASN A 232 6.00 -17.17 13.17
N LEU A 233 6.44 -16.49 12.11
CA LEU A 233 5.64 -15.43 11.49
C LEU A 233 4.53 -16.08 10.66
N VAL A 234 3.31 -15.59 10.84
CA VAL A 234 2.14 -16.08 10.10
C VAL A 234 1.46 -14.89 9.44
N ALA A 235 1.42 -14.92 8.12
CA ALA A 235 0.57 -14.05 7.31
C ALA A 235 -0.84 -14.65 7.20
N ARG A 236 -1.85 -13.87 7.56
CA ARG A 236 -3.26 -14.25 7.43
C ARG A 236 -4.00 -13.19 6.63
N CYS A 237 -4.62 -13.61 5.53
CA CYS A 237 -5.62 -12.78 4.86
C CYS A 237 -6.82 -12.62 5.80
N ARG A 238 -7.06 -11.39 6.25
CA ARG A 238 -8.20 -11.06 7.11
C ARG A 238 -9.45 -10.82 6.28
N ARG A 239 -9.31 -10.17 5.13
CA ARG A 239 -10.41 -9.75 4.27
C ARG A 239 -9.98 -9.74 2.81
N VAL A 240 -10.95 -10.02 1.95
CA VAL A 240 -10.87 -9.90 0.50
C VAL A 240 -11.98 -8.96 0.07
N TYR A 241 -11.63 -7.87 -0.61
CA TYR A 241 -12.53 -6.91 -1.23
C TYR A 241 -12.54 -7.21 -2.73
N ALA A 242 -13.68 -7.62 -3.25
CA ALA A 242 -13.82 -8.10 -4.63
C ALA A 242 -15.11 -7.55 -5.26
N HIS A 243 -15.24 -7.71 -6.58
CA HIS A 243 -16.46 -7.42 -7.35
C HIS A 243 -16.97 -5.97 -7.28
N ALA A 244 -16.09 -5.01 -7.04
CA ALA A 244 -16.43 -3.58 -7.06
C ALA A 244 -15.85 -2.81 -8.26
N HIS A 245 -14.91 -3.43 -8.98
CA HIS A 245 -14.23 -2.82 -10.13
C HIS A 245 -14.53 -3.61 -11.39
N ASP A 246 -14.99 -2.89 -12.42
CA ASP A 246 -15.20 -3.47 -13.75
C ASP A 246 -13.91 -3.44 -14.57
N TYR A 247 -13.04 -2.46 -14.33
CA TYR A 247 -11.75 -2.27 -15.02
C TYR A 247 -10.57 -2.67 -14.13
N HIS A 248 -9.33 -2.46 -14.57
CA HIS A 248 -8.14 -2.88 -13.83
C HIS A 248 -7.87 -1.91 -12.68
N ILE A 249 -7.69 -2.42 -11.47
CA ILE A 249 -7.31 -1.59 -10.32
C ILE A 249 -5.89 -1.07 -10.51
N ASN A 250 -5.75 0.24 -10.67
CA ASN A 250 -4.47 0.92 -10.88
C ASN A 250 -3.87 1.46 -9.57
N SER A 251 -4.71 1.75 -8.57
CA SER A 251 -4.27 2.38 -7.33
C SER A 251 -5.12 1.99 -6.12
N ILE A 252 -4.46 1.95 -4.96
CA ILE A 252 -5.07 1.84 -3.64
C ILE A 252 -4.38 2.85 -2.71
N SER A 253 -5.14 3.44 -1.80
CA SER A 253 -4.60 4.43 -0.85
C SER A 253 -5.35 4.41 0.47
N ASN A 254 -4.61 4.34 1.57
CA ASN A 254 -5.15 4.40 2.93
C ASN A 254 -5.55 5.82 3.29
N ASN A 255 -6.70 5.97 3.94
CA ASN A 255 -7.08 7.24 4.51
C ASN A 255 -6.32 7.50 5.82
N SER A 256 -6.21 8.78 6.19
CA SER A 256 -5.58 9.22 7.44
C SER A 256 -6.44 8.96 8.68
N ASP A 257 -7.71 8.57 8.52
CA ASP A 257 -8.61 8.17 9.61
C ASP A 257 -8.27 6.80 10.23
N GLY A 258 -7.48 5.97 9.52
CA GLY A 258 -7.12 4.62 9.96
C GLY A 258 -8.24 3.57 9.79
N GLU A 259 -9.39 3.94 9.23
CA GLU A 259 -10.57 3.09 9.08
C GLU A 259 -10.95 2.86 7.62
N THR A 260 -10.71 3.84 6.75
CA THR A 260 -11.11 3.79 5.34
C THR A 260 -9.92 3.76 4.39
N PHE A 261 -10.17 3.31 3.16
CA PHE A 261 -9.21 3.36 2.07
C PHE A 261 -9.97 3.49 0.74
N ILE A 262 -9.28 3.98 -0.30
CA ILE A 262 -9.82 4.00 -1.66
C ILE A 262 -9.14 2.98 -2.53
N SER A 263 -9.85 2.56 -3.57
CA SER A 263 -9.29 1.91 -4.73
C SER A 263 -9.82 2.57 -6.00
N ALA A 264 -8.96 2.72 -7.00
CA ALA A 264 -9.35 3.25 -8.29
C ALA A 264 -9.05 2.27 -9.42
N ASP A 265 -9.96 2.22 -10.38
CA ASP A 265 -9.74 1.64 -11.70
C ASP A 265 -9.68 2.75 -12.75
N ASP A 266 -9.80 2.39 -14.02
CA ASP A 266 -9.71 3.33 -15.15
C ASP A 266 -10.83 4.37 -15.17
N LEU A 267 -12.00 4.11 -14.58
CA LEU A 267 -13.17 5.01 -14.66
C LEU A 267 -13.81 5.33 -13.30
N ARG A 268 -13.46 4.61 -12.23
CA ARG A 268 -14.13 4.69 -10.94
C ARG A 268 -13.15 4.74 -9.78
N ILE A 269 -13.53 5.49 -8.75
CA ILE A 269 -12.91 5.46 -7.43
C ILE A 269 -13.95 5.00 -6.42
N ASN A 270 -13.61 3.94 -5.68
CA ASN A 270 -14.45 3.35 -4.66
C ASN A 270 -13.82 3.58 -3.28
N LEU A 271 -14.64 4.00 -2.32
CA LEU A 271 -14.31 4.14 -0.90
C LEU A 271 -14.75 2.87 -0.16
N TRP A 272 -13.85 2.37 0.68
CA TRP A 272 -14.03 1.15 1.45
C TRP A 272 -13.80 1.41 2.93
N ASN A 273 -14.42 0.58 3.76
CA ASN A 273 -14.09 0.46 5.16
C ASN A 273 -13.23 -0.81 5.38
N LEU A 274 -12.14 -0.69 6.13
CA LEU A 274 -11.24 -1.81 6.43
C LEU A 274 -11.92 -2.98 7.17
N GLU A 275 -13.10 -2.76 7.73
CA GLU A 275 -13.87 -3.76 8.45
C GLU A 275 -14.95 -4.45 7.61
N ILE A 276 -15.42 -3.80 6.55
CA ILE A 276 -16.56 -4.21 5.72
C ILE A 276 -16.07 -4.55 4.31
N ASN A 277 -16.18 -5.81 3.90
CA ASN A 277 -15.71 -6.27 2.59
C ASN A 277 -16.83 -6.59 1.59
N SER A 278 -18.09 -6.49 2.00
CA SER A 278 -19.26 -6.79 1.16
C SER A 278 -19.81 -5.57 0.42
N GLN A 279 -19.36 -4.36 0.78
CA GLN A 279 -19.88 -3.11 0.25
C GLN A 279 -18.74 -2.12 0.05
N SER A 280 -18.84 -1.35 -1.02
CA SER A 280 -18.04 -0.16 -1.29
C SER A 280 -18.96 0.98 -1.70
N PHE A 281 -18.49 2.21 -1.52
CA PHE A 281 -19.20 3.40 -1.96
C PHE A 281 -18.44 4.03 -3.13
N ASN A 282 -19.06 4.10 -4.29
CA ASN A 282 -18.47 4.77 -5.43
C ASN A 282 -18.52 6.29 -5.21
N ILE A 283 -17.35 6.92 -5.14
CA ILE A 283 -17.20 8.37 -4.89
C ILE A 283 -16.94 9.15 -6.17
N VAL A 284 -16.34 8.52 -7.18
CA VAL A 284 -16.07 9.11 -8.49
C VAL A 284 -16.46 8.09 -9.56
N ASP A 285 -17.24 8.52 -10.55
CA ASP A 285 -17.56 7.76 -11.76
C ASP A 285 -17.38 8.70 -12.96
N VAL A 286 -16.31 8.51 -13.73
CA VAL A 286 -16.05 9.25 -14.98
C VAL A 286 -16.53 8.48 -16.21
N LYS A 287 -17.26 7.38 -16.03
CA LYS A 287 -17.79 6.59 -17.13
C LYS A 287 -18.78 7.43 -17.98
N PRO A 288 -18.52 7.61 -19.29
CA PRO A 288 -19.44 8.31 -20.17
C PRO A 288 -20.73 7.50 -20.39
N THR A 289 -21.79 8.17 -20.80
CA THR A 289 -23.06 7.50 -21.16
C THR A 289 -22.90 6.58 -22.35
N ASN A 290 -22.11 7.00 -23.35
CA ASN A 290 -21.66 6.16 -24.46
C ASN A 290 -20.15 5.90 -24.31
N MET A 291 -19.75 4.62 -24.35
CA MET A 291 -18.33 4.24 -24.24
C MET A 291 -17.48 4.73 -25.43
N GLU A 292 -18.10 5.07 -26.56
CA GLU A 292 -17.41 5.66 -27.71
C GLU A 292 -16.92 7.09 -27.42
N ASP A 293 -17.54 7.79 -26.47
CA ASP A 293 -17.17 9.15 -26.06
C ASP A 293 -16.08 9.17 -24.97
N LEU A 294 -15.47 8.01 -24.67
CA LEU A 294 -14.44 7.92 -23.66
C LEU A 294 -13.17 8.63 -24.14
N THR A 295 -12.86 9.76 -23.50
CA THR A 295 -11.66 10.55 -23.83
C THR A 295 -10.61 10.57 -22.73
N GLU A 296 -10.97 10.21 -21.50
CA GLU A 296 -10.13 10.37 -20.31
C GLU A 296 -10.30 9.16 -19.39
N VAL A 297 -9.19 8.64 -18.87
CA VAL A 297 -9.18 7.58 -17.85
C VAL A 297 -8.41 8.03 -16.62
N ILE A 298 -8.80 7.51 -15.47
CA ILE A 298 -8.10 7.67 -14.19
C ILE A 298 -6.85 6.79 -14.21
N THR A 299 -5.70 7.37 -13.85
CA THR A 299 -4.42 6.65 -13.89
C THR A 299 -3.85 6.36 -12.51
N CYS A 300 -4.12 7.22 -11.53
CA CYS A 300 -3.71 7.05 -10.15
C CYS A 300 -4.64 7.85 -9.24
N ALA A 301 -4.89 7.36 -8.02
CA ALA A 301 -5.59 8.06 -6.97
C ALA A 301 -4.88 7.89 -5.62
N GLU A 302 -4.82 8.96 -4.84
CA GLU A 302 -4.18 8.96 -3.53
C GLU A 302 -4.91 9.87 -2.53
N PHE A 303 -5.00 9.42 -1.28
CA PHE A 303 -5.45 10.25 -0.17
C PHE A 303 -4.37 11.22 0.29
N HIS A 304 -4.81 12.36 0.81
CA HIS A 304 -3.93 13.27 1.52
C HIS A 304 -3.40 12.60 2.80
N PRO A 305 -2.08 12.72 3.11
CA PRO A 305 -1.47 11.98 4.22
C PRO A 305 -2.01 12.36 5.61
N THR A 306 -2.58 13.56 5.75
CA THR A 306 -3.07 14.10 7.03
C THR A 306 -4.53 14.57 7.02
N HIS A 307 -5.15 14.75 5.85
CA HIS A 307 -6.50 15.31 5.73
C HIS A 307 -7.45 14.23 5.24
N CYS A 308 -8.30 13.72 6.13
CA CYS A 308 -9.12 12.54 5.84
C CYS A 308 -10.21 12.76 4.79
N ASN A 309 -10.48 14.02 4.46
CA ASN A 309 -11.48 14.43 3.48
C ASN A 309 -10.88 14.79 2.11
N THR A 310 -9.57 14.81 1.97
CA THR A 310 -8.92 15.28 0.72
C THR A 310 -8.27 14.12 -0.01
N LEU A 311 -8.54 13.99 -1.30
CA LEU A 311 -7.89 13.04 -2.19
C LEU A 311 -7.58 13.70 -3.52
N ALA A 312 -6.56 13.20 -4.21
CA ALA A 312 -6.25 13.60 -5.58
C ALA A 312 -6.32 12.39 -6.49
N TYR A 313 -6.77 12.58 -7.72
CA TYR A 313 -6.62 11.60 -8.78
C TYR A 313 -6.10 12.25 -10.06
N SER A 314 -5.28 11.53 -10.79
CA SER A 314 -4.72 11.94 -12.07
C SER A 314 -5.41 11.26 -13.22
N SER A 315 -5.27 11.86 -14.40
CA SER A 315 -5.82 11.31 -15.62
C SER A 315 -4.80 11.14 -16.75
N SER A 316 -5.22 10.37 -17.76
CA SER A 316 -4.48 10.16 -18.99
C SER A 316 -4.29 11.42 -19.84
N LYS A 317 -5.00 12.51 -19.53
CA LYS A 317 -4.88 13.80 -20.23
C LYS A 317 -3.88 14.77 -19.62
N GLY A 318 -3.15 14.37 -18.57
CA GLY A 318 -2.19 15.28 -17.94
C GLY A 318 -2.79 16.21 -16.89
N SER A 319 -3.99 15.92 -16.41
CA SER A 319 -4.65 16.70 -15.36
C SER A 319 -4.67 15.96 -14.03
N ILE A 320 -4.64 16.72 -12.94
CA ILE A 320 -4.84 16.19 -11.59
C ILE A 320 -5.99 16.95 -10.95
N ARG A 321 -6.96 16.21 -10.42
CA ARG A 321 -8.14 16.77 -9.77
C ARG A 321 -8.08 16.50 -8.29
N LEU A 322 -8.20 17.57 -7.51
CA LEU A 322 -8.27 17.51 -6.05
C LEU A 322 -9.74 17.50 -5.63
N ILE A 323 -10.13 16.49 -4.86
CA ILE A 323 -11.48 16.28 -4.35
C ILE A 323 -11.51 16.58 -2.85
N ASP A 324 -12.59 17.19 -2.39
CA ASP A 324 -12.96 17.32 -0.99
C ASP A 324 -14.26 16.55 -0.72
N LEU A 325 -14.15 15.43 0.01
CA LEU A 325 -15.26 14.54 0.39
C LEU A 325 -16.35 15.23 1.23
N ARG A 326 -16.10 16.43 1.77
CA ARG A 326 -17.10 17.21 2.52
C ARG A 326 -18.03 18.02 1.63
N GLN A 327 -17.61 18.33 0.41
CA GLN A 327 -18.38 19.21 -0.49
C GLN A 327 -19.57 18.49 -1.09
N SER A 328 -19.40 17.21 -1.45
CA SER A 328 -20.45 16.38 -2.01
C SER A 328 -20.20 14.91 -1.67
N ALA A 329 -21.27 14.15 -1.48
CA ALA A 329 -21.18 12.70 -1.31
C ALA A 329 -20.73 12.01 -2.61
N LEU A 330 -21.23 12.50 -3.75
CA LEU A 330 -20.78 12.09 -5.07
C LEU A 330 -19.81 13.16 -5.53
N CYS A 331 -18.51 12.88 -5.58
CA CYS A 331 -17.45 13.85 -5.85
C CYS A 331 -17.40 14.25 -7.33
N ASP A 332 -18.54 14.69 -7.84
CA ASP A 332 -18.82 15.12 -9.22
C ASP A 332 -18.09 16.43 -9.55
N ASN A 333 -17.93 17.29 -8.56
CA ASN A 333 -17.13 18.50 -8.62
C ASN A 333 -15.77 18.28 -7.98
N HIS A 334 -14.74 18.89 -8.56
CA HIS A 334 -13.41 18.96 -7.99
C HIS A 334 -13.21 20.30 -7.30
N SER A 335 -12.49 20.30 -6.17
CA SER A 335 -12.15 21.53 -5.47
C SER A 335 -11.09 22.34 -6.24
N LYS A 336 -10.12 21.66 -6.88
CA LYS A 336 -9.06 22.27 -7.68
C LYS A 336 -8.66 21.34 -8.82
N ILE A 337 -8.18 21.92 -9.91
CA ILE A 337 -7.57 21.21 -11.03
C ILE A 337 -6.16 21.74 -11.25
N PHE A 338 -5.20 20.82 -11.36
CA PHE A 338 -3.82 21.11 -11.71
C PHE A 338 -3.61 20.63 -13.14
N GLU A 339 -3.55 21.58 -14.07
CA GLU A 339 -3.31 21.34 -15.49
C GLU A 339 -2.35 22.40 -16.02
N GLU A 340 -1.39 21.96 -16.82
CA GLU A 340 -0.53 22.89 -17.55
C GLU A 340 -1.21 23.29 -18.86
N HIS A 341 -1.52 24.57 -18.99
CA HIS A 341 -2.14 25.11 -20.19
C HIS A 341 -1.08 25.32 -21.28
N GLU A 342 -0.94 24.34 -22.18
CA GLU A 342 -0.12 24.50 -23.38
C GLU A 342 -0.78 25.48 -24.38
N ALA A 343 0.05 26.20 -25.14
CA ALA A 343 -0.43 27.12 -26.16
C ALA A 343 -1.28 26.37 -27.22
N PRO A 344 -2.41 26.95 -27.67
CA PRO A 344 -3.23 26.36 -28.73
C PRO A 344 -2.37 26.13 -29.99
N GLY A 345 -2.17 24.86 -30.37
CA GLY A 345 -1.32 24.46 -31.51
C GLY A 345 -0.05 23.67 -31.15
N ALA A 346 0.31 23.57 -29.87
CA ALA A 346 1.42 22.72 -29.40
C ALA A 346 1.00 21.24 -29.17
N ARG A 347 -0.31 20.99 -29.05
CA ARG A 347 -0.89 19.66 -28.82
C ARG A 347 -0.88 18.85 -30.12
N SER A 348 -0.09 17.78 -30.13
CA SER A 348 -0.16 16.70 -31.12
C SER A 348 -0.67 15.43 -30.47
N PHE A 349 -1.13 14.45 -31.24
CA PHE A 349 -1.51 13.12 -30.74
C PHE A 349 -0.42 12.51 -29.84
N PHE A 350 0.84 12.57 -30.29
CA PHE A 350 1.97 12.13 -29.48
C PHE A 350 2.14 12.89 -28.15
N THR A 351 1.78 14.17 -28.12
CA THR A 351 1.86 15.01 -26.91
C THR A 351 0.84 14.58 -25.87
N GLU A 352 -0.35 14.17 -26.29
CA GLU A 352 -1.37 13.61 -25.39
C GLU A 352 -0.91 12.29 -24.78
N ILE A 353 -0.27 11.42 -25.56
CA ILE A 353 0.28 10.14 -25.07
C ILE A 353 1.31 10.37 -23.95
N ILE A 354 2.26 11.28 -24.18
CA ILE A 354 3.32 11.55 -23.18
C ILE A 354 2.87 12.43 -22.02
N ALA A 355 1.74 13.14 -22.16
CA ALA A 355 1.13 13.93 -21.10
C ALA A 355 0.39 13.06 -20.07
N SER A 356 0.06 11.81 -20.41
CA SER A 356 -0.56 10.87 -19.47
C SER A 356 0.26 10.76 -18.19
N ILE A 357 -0.41 11.00 -17.05
CA ILE A 357 0.24 10.93 -15.73
C ILE A 357 0.27 9.47 -15.31
N SER A 358 1.47 8.97 -15.05
CA SER A 358 1.71 7.58 -14.63
C SER A 358 1.62 7.38 -13.11
N ASP A 359 1.98 8.39 -12.30
CA ASP A 359 1.85 8.34 -10.85
C ASP A 359 1.74 9.74 -10.25
N VAL A 360 1.12 9.80 -9.08
CA VAL A 360 0.95 10.99 -8.25
C VAL A 360 1.26 10.62 -6.80
N LYS A 361 2.06 11.46 -6.13
CA LYS A 361 2.48 11.30 -4.74
C LYS A 361 2.36 12.60 -3.96
N PHE A 362 1.63 12.59 -2.85
CA PHE A 362 1.69 13.70 -1.89
C PHE A 362 3.06 13.74 -1.18
N SER A 363 3.53 14.95 -0.89
CA SER A 363 4.66 15.13 0.01
C SER A 363 4.27 14.71 1.44
N ARG A 364 5.27 14.37 2.28
CA ARG A 364 5.02 13.91 3.66
C ARG A 364 4.28 14.93 4.52
N ASP A 365 4.50 16.22 4.28
CA ASP A 365 3.80 17.33 4.93
C ASP A 365 2.42 17.63 4.31
N GLY A 366 2.09 16.99 3.18
CA GLY A 366 0.85 17.15 2.43
C GLY A 366 0.74 18.44 1.62
N ARG A 367 1.68 19.37 1.74
CA ARG A 367 1.60 20.67 1.06
C ARG A 367 1.78 20.57 -0.46
N TYR A 368 2.64 19.66 -0.90
CA TYR A 368 3.02 19.53 -2.29
C TYR A 368 2.51 18.22 -2.87
N LEU A 369 2.37 18.22 -4.18
CA LEU A 369 2.03 17.06 -4.97
C LEU A 369 3.09 16.86 -6.05
N LEU A 370 3.62 15.65 -6.18
CA LEU A 370 4.53 15.29 -7.26
C LEU A 370 3.78 14.43 -8.27
N SER A 371 3.82 14.81 -9.55
CA SER A 371 3.27 14.02 -10.64
C SER A 371 4.35 13.59 -11.62
N ARG A 372 4.19 12.40 -12.17
CA ARG A 372 5.10 11.84 -13.18
C ARG A 372 4.38 11.62 -14.50
N ASP A 373 4.80 12.30 -15.54
CA ASP A 373 4.47 11.95 -16.92
C ASP A 373 5.66 11.22 -17.60
N TYR A 374 5.58 10.89 -18.88
CA TYR A 374 6.64 10.12 -19.52
C TYR A 374 8.00 10.86 -19.51
N MET A 375 7.99 12.18 -19.75
CA MET A 375 9.20 12.98 -19.95
C MET A 375 9.66 13.72 -18.69
N THR A 376 8.74 14.05 -17.79
CA THR A 376 8.94 15.02 -16.71
C THR A 376 8.38 14.57 -15.37
N LEU A 377 8.98 15.11 -14.31
CA LEU A 377 8.44 15.15 -12.96
C LEU A 377 8.03 16.59 -12.65
N LYS A 378 6.79 16.79 -12.20
CA LYS A 378 6.26 18.12 -11.89
C LYS A 378 5.87 18.20 -10.42
N LEU A 379 6.40 19.19 -9.71
CA LEU A 379 6.05 19.49 -8.33
C LEU A 379 5.00 20.60 -8.33
N TRP A 380 3.89 20.38 -7.66
CA TRP A 380 2.76 21.29 -7.53
C TRP A 380 2.59 21.70 -6.07
N ASP A 381 2.21 22.94 -5.80
CA ASP A 381 1.80 23.40 -4.46
C ASP A 381 0.27 23.36 -4.41
N LEU A 382 -0.32 22.71 -3.41
CA LEU A 382 -1.79 22.62 -3.31
C LEU A 382 -2.48 23.99 -3.19
N ASN A 383 -1.75 25.03 -2.81
CA ASN A 383 -2.25 26.41 -2.73
C ASN A 383 -2.12 27.19 -4.04
N MET A 384 -1.37 26.69 -5.03
CA MET A 384 -1.14 27.31 -6.32
C MET A 384 -1.55 26.36 -7.46
N ASP A 385 -2.68 26.64 -8.10
CA ASP A 385 -3.23 25.88 -9.22
C ASP A 385 -2.79 26.41 -10.60
N SER A 386 -2.13 27.57 -10.65
CA SER A 386 -1.71 28.20 -11.91
C SER A 386 -0.68 27.40 -12.72
N GLY A 387 0.05 26.49 -12.08
CA GLY A 387 1.11 25.71 -12.73
C GLY A 387 2.02 25.01 -11.71
N PRO A 388 2.95 24.17 -12.19
CA PRO A 388 3.91 23.50 -11.33
C PRO A 388 4.93 24.50 -10.77
N VAL A 389 5.30 24.31 -9.50
CA VAL A 389 6.38 25.05 -8.82
C VAL A 389 7.73 24.75 -9.46
N SER A 390 7.95 23.50 -9.85
CA SER A 390 9.18 23.07 -10.52
C SER A 390 8.94 21.88 -11.43
N THR A 391 9.61 21.86 -12.57
CA THR A 391 9.56 20.77 -13.55
C THR A 391 10.95 20.21 -13.78
N PHE A 392 11.13 18.91 -13.58
CA PHE A 392 12.37 18.19 -13.77
C PHE A 392 12.29 17.32 -15.03
N GLN A 393 13.23 17.49 -15.95
CA GLN A 393 13.31 16.71 -17.18
C GLN A 393 14.03 15.39 -16.89
N VAL A 394 13.39 14.25 -17.18
CA VAL A 394 13.97 12.92 -16.88
C VAL A 394 14.53 12.26 -18.13
N HIS A 395 13.80 12.27 -19.24
CA HIS A 395 14.20 11.59 -20.48
C HIS A 395 14.52 12.56 -21.61
N GLU A 396 15.24 13.63 -21.31
CA GLU A 396 15.58 14.68 -22.29
C GLU A 396 16.31 14.11 -23.54
N HIS A 397 17.10 13.05 -23.35
CA HIS A 397 17.79 12.33 -24.43
C HIS A 397 16.85 11.65 -25.44
N LEU A 398 15.60 11.38 -25.09
CA LEU A 398 14.59 10.80 -25.99
C LEU A 398 13.84 11.87 -26.81
N ARG A 399 13.94 13.14 -26.43
CA ARG A 399 13.20 14.25 -27.05
C ARG A 399 13.44 14.40 -28.56
N PRO A 400 14.63 14.14 -29.13
CA PRO A 400 14.82 14.14 -30.58
C PRO A 400 14.05 13.02 -31.29
N ARG A 401 13.96 11.82 -30.69
CA ARG A 401 13.23 10.67 -31.27
C ARG A 401 11.71 10.90 -31.20
N VAL A 402 11.24 11.45 -30.10
CA VAL A 402 9.85 11.91 -29.91
C VAL A 402 9.46 12.94 -30.98
N ARG A 403 10.33 13.90 -31.29
CA ARG A 403 10.09 14.87 -32.37
C ARG A 403 10.03 14.23 -33.76
N PHE A 404 10.78 13.16 -34.00
CA PHE A 404 10.69 12.42 -35.26
C PHE A 404 9.33 11.73 -35.42
N CYS A 405 8.77 11.19 -34.33
CA CYS A 405 7.41 10.67 -34.33
C CYS A 405 6.36 11.76 -34.62
N ARG A 406 6.53 12.97 -34.07
CA ARG A 406 5.64 14.12 -34.37
C ARG A 406 5.63 14.58 -35.83
N LEU A 407 6.68 14.29 -36.61
CA LEU A 407 6.80 14.74 -38.01
C LEU A 407 6.22 13.75 -39.02
N ASN A 408 5.88 12.54 -38.58
CA ASN A 408 5.32 11.47 -39.42
C ASN A 408 3.80 11.27 -39.22
N ASP A 409 3.19 12.05 -38.33
CA ASP A 409 1.74 12.27 -38.25
C ASP A 409 1.38 13.50 -39.10
#